data_AF-A0A1H8MWP9-F1
#
_entry.id   AF-A0A1H8MWP9-F1
#
_cell.length_a   1.000
_cell.length_b   1.000
_cell.length_c   1.000
_cell.angle_alpha   90.00
_cell.angle_beta   90.00
_cell.angle_gamma   90.00
#
_symmetry.space_group_name_H-M   'P 1'
#
loop_
_entity.id
_entity.type
_entity.pdbx_description
1 polymer ?
#
loop_
_entity_poly.entity_id
_entity_poly.type
_entity_poly.pdbx_seq_one_letter_code
_entity_poly.pdbx_strand_id
1 'polypeptide(L)'
;MDNITHSIIGFGVGELVHRSLPREADDTSQRVRHRLLLVSCALASNFPDLDLFLTRLLPDPLGYLLQHRGHTHTALLALPQALLLAALLWLCWPSARALLTSSRTARWGLAASIATGFALHLLMDYTNSYGLHPWYPFSGRWFFGDMVFIVEPLFWVAIGTPMALIMRWRLARWLGLAGLLAVLVFFAAKDYLGGPSVAALLLVALACGAAQWRAGASGRAGLLLALGVSVAFIAVQGAASQLGRRLIVAALYQADPSSRVLDVVMTAYPSQPLCWSYVSVESHEAAGSYRLRRGVASVAPTWLAPLSCPAALVESQSAPALSSSVMQFETKEGSLARLRELKNGNCQVDAWLRFGRAPWLDAIKGELSDYRFALTPRGNFTTLRIVPAAACPEGVPGWGYPRQDLLSPQH
;
A
#
# COMPACT_ATOMS: atom_id res chain seq x y z
N MET A 1 -1.25 -2.17 -1.68
CA MET A 1 -0.06 -2.29 -2.54
C MET A 1 -0.54 -2.72 -3.92
N ASP A 2 0.22 -2.52 -5.00
CA ASP A 2 -0.23 -2.97 -6.32
C ASP A 2 -0.09 -4.50 -6.47
N ASN A 3 -0.92 -5.09 -7.34
CA ASN A 3 -0.98 -6.54 -7.54
C ASN A 3 0.31 -7.14 -8.13
N ILE A 4 1.15 -6.36 -8.83
CA ILE A 4 2.45 -6.83 -9.32
C ILE A 4 3.39 -7.02 -8.13
N THR A 5 3.46 -6.05 -7.22
CA THR A 5 4.22 -6.15 -5.97
C THR A 5 3.78 -7.36 -5.14
N HIS A 6 2.46 -7.51 -4.92
CA HIS A 6 1.89 -8.66 -4.20
C HIS A 6 2.27 -9.99 -4.85
N SER A 7 2.19 -10.07 -6.18
CA SER A 7 2.55 -11.28 -6.92
C SER A 7 4.03 -11.62 -6.81
N ILE A 8 4.93 -10.64 -6.97
CA ILE A 8 6.39 -10.86 -6.88
C ILE A 8 6.77 -11.37 -5.48
N ILE A 9 6.24 -10.73 -4.44
CA ILE A 9 6.47 -11.15 -3.05
C ILE A 9 5.91 -12.57 -2.83
N GLY A 10 4.68 -12.84 -3.27
CA GLY A 10 4.04 -14.14 -3.14
C GLY A 10 4.81 -15.25 -3.85
N PHE A 11 5.32 -15.01 -5.07
CA PHE A 11 6.18 -15.97 -5.76
C PHE A 11 7.50 -16.21 -5.01
N GLY A 12 8.16 -15.14 -4.54
CA GLY A 12 9.43 -15.24 -3.81
C GLY A 12 9.29 -16.01 -2.50
N VAL A 13 8.21 -15.78 -1.75
CA VAL A 13 7.94 -16.48 -0.49
C VAL A 13 7.49 -17.92 -0.74
N GLY A 14 6.65 -18.18 -1.75
CA GLY A 14 6.28 -19.54 -2.14
C GLY A 14 7.49 -20.38 -2.53
N GLU A 15 8.46 -19.79 -3.25
CA GLU A 15 9.75 -20.42 -3.58
C GLU A 15 10.57 -20.71 -2.33
N LEU A 16 10.67 -19.74 -1.40
CA LEU A 16 11.41 -19.93 -0.17
C LEU A 16 10.81 -21.04 0.71
N VAL A 17 9.47 -21.11 0.82
CA VAL A 17 8.77 -22.20 1.51
C VAL A 17 9.10 -23.53 0.84
N HIS A 18 9.00 -23.62 -0.49
CA HIS A 18 9.35 -24.83 -1.24
C HIS A 18 10.77 -25.33 -0.92
N ARG A 19 11.76 -24.43 -0.93
CA ARG A 19 13.17 -24.75 -0.66
C ARG A 19 13.48 -25.04 0.80
N SER A 20 12.59 -24.68 1.71
CA SER A 20 12.77 -24.88 3.16
C SER A 20 12.16 -26.18 3.67
N LEU A 21 11.47 -26.92 2.80
CA LEU A 21 10.87 -28.21 3.13
C LEU A 21 11.74 -29.38 2.65
N PRO A 22 11.69 -30.53 3.34
CA PRO A 22 12.33 -31.77 2.86
C PRO A 22 11.95 -32.10 1.42
N ARG A 23 12.84 -32.82 0.71
CA ARG A 23 12.55 -33.28 -0.65
C ARG A 23 11.38 -34.27 -0.64
N GLU A 24 10.56 -34.22 -1.69
CA GLU A 24 9.56 -35.24 -1.94
C GLU A 24 10.22 -36.55 -2.38
N ALA A 25 9.45 -37.65 -2.31
CA ALA A 25 9.94 -39.00 -2.63
C ALA A 25 10.44 -39.16 -4.07
N ASP A 26 9.86 -38.41 -5.02
CA ASP A 26 10.21 -38.47 -6.43
C ASP A 26 10.21 -37.07 -7.09
N ASP A 27 10.90 -36.96 -8.22
CA ASP A 27 11.06 -35.69 -8.94
C ASP A 27 9.75 -35.13 -9.52
N THR A 28 8.76 -35.98 -9.81
CA THR A 28 7.45 -35.52 -10.30
C THR A 28 6.69 -34.85 -9.18
N SER A 29 6.59 -35.49 -8.02
CA SER A 29 6.02 -34.91 -6.79
C SER A 29 6.73 -33.62 -6.40
N GLN A 30 8.07 -33.58 -6.49
CA GLN A 30 8.86 -32.37 -6.22
C GLN A 30 8.46 -31.21 -7.14
N ARG A 31 8.30 -31.46 -8.46
CA ARG A 31 7.86 -30.44 -9.42
C ARG A 31 6.43 -29.96 -9.19
N VAL A 32 5.53 -30.88 -8.81
CA VAL A 32 4.14 -30.53 -8.47
C VAL A 32 4.11 -29.66 -7.22
N ARG A 33 4.82 -30.04 -6.15
CA ARG A 33 4.93 -29.22 -4.94
C ARG A 33 5.47 -27.84 -5.24
N HIS A 34 6.55 -27.77 -6.01
CA HIS A 34 7.15 -26.49 -6.41
C HIS A 34 6.10 -25.56 -7.01
N ARG A 35 5.40 -25.99 -8.07
CA ARG A 35 4.36 -25.17 -8.72
C ARG A 35 3.22 -24.83 -7.76
N LEU A 36 2.76 -25.79 -6.97
CA LEU A 36 1.66 -25.60 -6.02
C LEU A 36 1.99 -24.50 -5.00
N LEU A 37 3.17 -24.52 -4.41
CA LEU A 37 3.56 -23.57 -3.36
C LEU A 37 3.81 -22.16 -3.90
N LEU A 38 4.37 -22.03 -5.11
CA LEU A 38 4.51 -20.75 -5.81
C LEU A 38 3.16 -20.14 -6.14
N VAL A 39 2.30 -20.91 -6.81
CA VAL A 39 0.99 -20.43 -7.29
C VAL A 39 0.07 -20.13 -6.11
N SER A 40 0.01 -21.00 -5.10
CA SER A 40 -0.86 -20.77 -3.93
C SER A 40 -0.45 -19.52 -3.15
N CYS A 41 0.84 -19.27 -2.95
CA CYS A 41 1.31 -18.08 -2.24
C CYS A 41 1.04 -16.79 -3.04
N ALA A 42 1.28 -16.81 -4.36
CA ALA A 42 0.98 -15.67 -5.23
C ALA A 42 -0.53 -15.38 -5.33
N LEU A 43 -1.36 -16.42 -5.45
CA LEU A 43 -2.82 -16.27 -5.43
C LEU A 43 -3.32 -15.76 -4.08
N ALA A 44 -2.86 -16.32 -2.97
CA ALA A 44 -3.22 -15.85 -1.63
C ALA A 44 -2.82 -14.38 -1.41
N SER A 45 -1.68 -13.97 -1.97
CA SER A 45 -1.20 -12.57 -1.90
C SER A 45 -2.03 -11.61 -2.76
N ASN A 46 -2.96 -12.09 -3.60
CA ASN A 46 -3.84 -11.25 -4.42
C ASN A 46 -5.34 -11.49 -4.17
N PHE A 47 -5.68 -12.56 -3.45
CA PHE A 47 -7.06 -13.01 -3.29
C PHE A 47 -7.98 -11.94 -2.67
N PRO A 48 -7.55 -11.15 -1.66
CA PRO A 48 -8.39 -10.08 -1.11
C PRO A 48 -8.81 -9.03 -2.13
N ASP A 49 -7.96 -8.71 -3.12
CA ASP A 49 -8.25 -7.72 -4.17
C ASP A 49 -9.23 -8.24 -5.24
N LEU A 50 -9.73 -9.47 -5.11
CA LEU A 50 -10.86 -9.91 -5.94
C LEU A 50 -12.14 -9.09 -5.64
N ASP A 51 -12.17 -8.34 -4.53
CA ASP A 51 -13.18 -7.33 -4.25
C ASP A 51 -13.32 -6.28 -5.38
N LEU A 52 -12.25 -6.01 -6.14
CA LEU A 52 -12.25 -5.07 -7.27
C LEU A 52 -13.20 -5.48 -8.39
N PHE A 53 -13.55 -6.77 -8.49
CA PHE A 53 -14.60 -7.22 -9.43
C PHE A 53 -15.98 -6.81 -8.94
N LEU A 54 -16.23 -6.91 -7.62
CA LEU A 54 -17.49 -6.52 -7.01
C LEU A 54 -17.65 -5.00 -6.99
N THR A 55 -16.60 -4.25 -6.65
CA THR A 55 -16.69 -2.79 -6.52
C THR A 55 -17.08 -2.10 -7.83
N ARG A 56 -16.73 -2.69 -8.99
CA ARG A 56 -17.13 -2.20 -10.32
C ARG A 56 -18.62 -2.36 -10.63
N LEU A 57 -19.31 -3.22 -9.88
CA LEU A 57 -20.75 -3.45 -10.01
C LEU A 57 -21.57 -2.57 -9.04
N LEU A 58 -20.89 -1.81 -8.17
CA LEU A 58 -21.51 -0.96 -7.17
C LEU A 58 -21.43 0.52 -7.60
N PRO A 59 -22.37 1.38 -7.15
CA PRO A 59 -22.39 2.79 -7.54
C PRO A 59 -21.14 3.56 -7.10
N ASP A 60 -20.57 4.33 -8.03
CA ASP A 60 -19.46 5.23 -7.75
C ASP A 60 -19.89 6.45 -6.91
N PRO A 61 -19.00 7.02 -6.08
CA PRO A 61 -17.68 6.48 -5.72
C PRO A 61 -17.75 5.46 -4.57
N LEU A 62 -18.89 5.38 -3.87
CA LEU A 62 -19.02 4.67 -2.58
C LEU A 62 -18.77 3.17 -2.69
N GLY A 63 -19.14 2.54 -3.81
CA GLY A 63 -18.90 1.13 -4.07
C GLY A 63 -17.42 0.77 -3.97
N TYR A 64 -16.55 1.56 -4.59
CA TYR A 64 -15.11 1.41 -4.45
C TYR A 64 -14.62 1.80 -3.06
N LEU A 65 -14.98 2.99 -2.57
CA LEU A 65 -14.41 3.54 -1.33
C LEU A 65 -14.74 2.73 -0.07
N LEU A 66 -15.89 2.07 -0.03
CA LEU A 66 -16.35 1.36 1.16
C LEU A 66 -16.09 -0.15 1.10
N GLN A 67 -16.02 -0.73 -0.10
CA GLN A 67 -15.87 -2.19 -0.24
C GLN A 67 -14.44 -2.61 -0.57
N HIS A 68 -13.70 -1.82 -1.37
CA HIS A 68 -12.31 -2.14 -1.62
C HIS A 68 -11.48 -1.88 -0.37
N ARG A 69 -10.63 -2.85 0.00
CA ARG A 69 -9.93 -2.86 1.30
C ARG A 69 -10.85 -2.88 2.52
N GLY A 70 -12.10 -3.29 2.31
CA GLY A 70 -13.09 -3.47 3.35
C GLY A 70 -13.04 -4.90 3.90
N HIS A 71 -14.14 -5.64 3.74
CA HIS A 71 -14.34 -6.95 4.34
C HIS A 71 -13.27 -7.99 3.94
N THR A 72 -12.87 -8.02 2.68
CA THR A 72 -11.83 -8.92 2.14
C THR A 72 -10.46 -8.72 2.78
N HIS A 73 -10.18 -7.53 3.32
CA HIS A 73 -8.90 -7.17 3.93
C HIS A 73 -8.95 -7.21 5.47
N THR A 74 -9.80 -8.08 6.02
CA THR A 74 -9.88 -8.36 7.47
C THR A 74 -9.21 -9.69 7.79
N ALA A 75 -8.56 -9.79 8.96
CA ALA A 75 -7.90 -11.02 9.39
C ALA A 75 -8.90 -12.17 9.58
N LEU A 76 -10.13 -11.86 10.03
CA LEU A 76 -11.18 -12.86 10.20
C LEU A 76 -11.67 -13.40 8.84
N LEU A 77 -11.96 -12.52 7.87
CA LEU A 77 -12.44 -12.97 6.56
C LEU A 77 -11.33 -13.50 5.65
N ALA A 78 -10.06 -13.37 6.02
CA ALA A 78 -8.98 -14.12 5.38
C ALA A 78 -9.14 -15.65 5.55
N LEU A 79 -9.81 -16.12 6.62
CA LEU A 79 -10.03 -17.56 6.85
C LEU A 79 -10.94 -18.22 5.80
N PRO A 80 -12.19 -17.75 5.55
CA PRO A 80 -13.03 -18.33 4.50
C PRO A 80 -12.40 -18.17 3.11
N GLN A 81 -11.67 -17.07 2.85
CA GLN A 81 -10.94 -16.88 1.60
C GLN A 81 -9.82 -17.92 1.43
N ALA A 82 -9.05 -18.20 2.49
CA ALA A 82 -8.01 -19.22 2.49
C ALA A 82 -8.58 -20.63 2.25
N LEU A 83 -9.72 -20.96 2.88
CA LEU A 83 -10.41 -22.23 2.66
C LEU A 83 -10.93 -22.36 1.23
N LEU A 84 -11.52 -21.29 0.68
CA LEU A 84 -11.98 -21.25 -0.70
C LEU A 84 -10.82 -21.46 -1.68
N LEU A 85 -9.71 -20.74 -1.49
CA LEU A 85 -8.51 -20.92 -2.33
C LEU A 85 -7.96 -22.34 -2.24
N ALA A 86 -7.86 -22.92 -1.03
CA ALA A 86 -7.42 -24.30 -0.85
C ALA A 86 -8.36 -25.30 -1.55
N ALA A 87 -9.68 -25.10 -1.45
CA ALA A 87 -10.68 -25.93 -2.12
C ALA A 87 -10.58 -25.82 -3.66
N LEU A 88 -10.42 -24.62 -4.20
CA LEU A 88 -10.24 -24.40 -5.64
C LEU A 88 -8.97 -25.10 -6.14
N LEU A 89 -7.85 -24.97 -5.42
CA LEU A 89 -6.61 -25.68 -5.77
C LEU A 89 -6.78 -27.19 -5.71
N TRP A 90 -7.50 -27.71 -4.71
CA TRP A 90 -7.79 -29.14 -4.59
C TRP A 90 -8.68 -29.67 -5.73
N LEU A 91 -9.74 -28.94 -6.08
CA LEU A 91 -10.72 -29.37 -7.08
C LEU A 91 -10.21 -29.21 -8.51
N CYS A 92 -9.54 -28.10 -8.80
CA CYS A 92 -9.13 -27.74 -10.16
C CYS A 92 -7.72 -28.24 -10.54
N TRP A 93 -6.97 -28.84 -9.61
CA TRP A 93 -5.60 -29.32 -9.87
C TRP A 93 -5.39 -30.78 -9.47
N PRO A 94 -5.74 -31.75 -10.34
CA PRO A 94 -5.72 -33.18 -10.01
C PRO A 94 -4.36 -33.71 -9.53
N SER A 95 -3.26 -33.25 -10.09
CA SER A 95 -1.91 -33.67 -9.66
C SER A 95 -1.52 -33.09 -8.30
N ALA A 96 -1.92 -31.84 -7.99
CA ALA A 96 -1.74 -31.29 -6.64
C ALA A 96 -2.59 -32.06 -5.63
N ARG A 97 -3.84 -32.39 -5.96
CA ARG A 97 -4.70 -33.24 -5.13
C ARG A 97 -4.06 -34.59 -4.82
N ALA A 98 -3.55 -35.29 -5.85
CA ALA A 98 -2.88 -36.58 -5.67
C ALA A 98 -1.60 -36.48 -4.80
N LEU A 99 -0.88 -35.37 -4.86
CA LEU A 99 0.25 -35.11 -3.98
C LEU A 99 -0.20 -34.83 -2.54
N LEU A 100 -1.25 -34.03 -2.36
CA LEU A 100 -1.74 -33.62 -1.05
C LEU A 100 -2.36 -34.80 -0.26
N THR A 101 -2.87 -35.84 -0.92
CA THR A 101 -3.32 -37.06 -0.24
C THR A 101 -2.15 -37.86 0.34
N SER A 102 -1.02 -37.94 -0.36
CA SER A 102 0.12 -38.79 0.01
C SER A 102 1.20 -38.07 0.84
N SER A 103 1.42 -36.77 0.63
CA SER A 103 2.53 -36.02 1.25
C SER A 103 2.07 -35.07 2.35
N ARG A 104 2.44 -35.39 3.60
CA ARG A 104 2.23 -34.49 4.76
C ARG A 104 3.02 -33.18 4.60
N THR A 105 4.22 -33.26 4.02
CA THR A 105 5.09 -32.10 3.76
C THR A 105 4.44 -31.14 2.76
N ALA A 106 3.82 -31.66 1.70
CA ALA A 106 3.08 -30.84 0.74
C ALA A 106 1.87 -30.15 1.37
N ARG A 107 1.12 -30.83 2.25
CA ARG A 107 0.00 -30.23 2.99
C ARG A 107 0.43 -29.07 3.88
N TRP A 108 1.50 -29.27 4.67
CA TRP A 108 2.07 -28.20 5.50
C TRP A 108 2.60 -27.05 4.66
N GLY A 109 3.29 -27.34 3.55
CA GLY A 109 3.74 -26.32 2.62
C GLY A 109 2.60 -25.49 2.07
N LEU A 110 1.50 -26.13 1.62
CA LEU A 110 0.34 -25.43 1.08
C LEU A 110 -0.30 -24.53 2.14
N ALA A 111 -0.50 -25.04 3.34
CA ALA A 111 -1.04 -24.27 4.45
C ALA A 111 -0.14 -23.06 4.77
N ALA A 112 1.17 -23.26 4.83
CA ALA A 112 2.13 -22.17 5.06
C ALA A 112 2.12 -21.13 3.92
N SER A 113 2.10 -21.55 2.66
CA SER A 113 2.03 -20.65 1.49
C SER A 113 0.74 -19.81 1.50
N ILE A 114 -0.42 -20.43 1.75
CA ILE A 114 -1.70 -19.71 1.79
C ILE A 114 -1.71 -18.73 2.97
N ALA A 115 -1.41 -19.21 4.18
CA ALA A 115 -1.44 -18.38 5.39
C ALA A 115 -0.48 -17.19 5.28
N THR A 116 0.74 -17.43 4.80
CA THR A 116 1.75 -16.39 4.63
C THR A 116 1.36 -15.42 3.51
N GLY A 117 0.78 -15.89 2.40
CA GLY A 117 0.30 -15.02 1.32
C GLY A 117 -0.79 -14.05 1.77
N PHE A 118 -1.80 -14.52 2.50
CA PHE A 118 -2.82 -13.62 3.07
C PHE A 118 -2.24 -12.65 4.10
N ALA A 119 -1.35 -13.12 4.98
CA ALA A 119 -0.67 -12.26 5.94
C ALA A 119 0.16 -11.17 5.25
N LEU A 120 0.91 -11.54 4.21
CA LEU A 120 1.68 -10.59 3.41
C LEU A 120 0.77 -9.58 2.72
N HIS A 121 -0.36 -10.01 2.16
CA HIS A 121 -1.31 -9.09 1.54
C HIS A 121 -1.74 -8.00 2.52
N LEU A 122 -2.26 -8.41 3.70
CA LEU A 122 -2.72 -7.47 4.73
C LEU A 122 -1.57 -6.58 5.25
N LEU A 123 -0.41 -7.14 5.54
CA LEU A 123 0.74 -6.37 6.04
C LEU A 123 1.22 -5.34 5.01
N MET A 124 1.32 -5.72 3.74
CA MET A 124 1.76 -4.83 2.68
C MET A 124 0.72 -3.73 2.40
N ASP A 125 -0.57 -4.04 2.51
CA ASP A 125 -1.62 -3.03 2.39
C ASP A 125 -1.66 -2.07 3.58
N TYR A 126 -1.31 -2.54 4.78
CA TYR A 126 -1.15 -1.69 5.95
C TYR A 126 -0.01 -0.68 5.77
N THR A 127 1.09 -1.04 5.09
CA THR A 127 2.28 -0.16 5.02
C THR A 127 2.08 1.15 4.27
N ASN A 128 0.99 1.34 3.53
CA ASN A 128 0.74 2.56 2.74
C ASN A 128 -0.30 3.49 3.41
N SER A 129 -0.62 4.60 2.74
CA SER A 129 -1.50 5.64 3.28
C SER A 129 -2.99 5.44 3.04
N TYR A 130 -3.39 4.36 2.37
CA TYR A 130 -4.79 4.02 2.10
C TYR A 130 -5.41 3.22 3.25
N GLY A 131 -4.59 2.43 3.95
CA GLY A 131 -4.99 1.68 5.14
C GLY A 131 -5.94 0.51 4.90
N LEU A 132 -6.37 -0.12 6.00
CA LEU A 132 -7.32 -1.25 6.06
C LEU A 132 -7.90 -1.42 7.49
N HIS A 133 -8.84 -2.34 7.68
CA HIS A 133 -9.49 -2.65 8.98
C HIS A 133 -9.24 -4.11 9.42
N PRO A 134 -8.05 -4.46 9.93
CA PRO A 134 -7.67 -5.87 10.06
C PRO A 134 -8.50 -6.62 11.12
N TRP A 135 -9.10 -5.89 12.06
CA TRP A 135 -9.79 -6.44 13.23
C TRP A 135 -11.32 -6.36 13.17
N TYR A 136 -11.91 -5.97 12.03
CA TYR A 136 -13.36 -6.01 11.88
C TYR A 136 -13.87 -7.46 11.95
N PRO A 137 -15.05 -7.75 12.60
CA PRO A 137 -16.05 -6.82 13.14
C PRO A 137 -15.80 -6.35 14.58
N PHE A 138 -14.72 -6.76 15.23
CA PHE A 138 -14.43 -6.37 16.62
C PHE A 138 -14.04 -4.90 16.75
N SER A 139 -13.46 -4.32 15.69
CA SER A 139 -13.17 -2.90 15.59
C SER A 139 -13.33 -2.38 14.16
N GLY A 140 -14.09 -1.29 13.99
CA GLY A 140 -14.19 -0.57 12.71
C GLY A 140 -13.02 0.39 12.44
N ARG A 141 -11.98 0.41 13.30
CA ARG A 141 -10.88 1.36 13.19
C ARG A 141 -10.02 1.11 11.94
N TRP A 142 -9.70 2.19 11.23
CA TRP A 142 -8.69 2.18 10.17
C TRP A 142 -7.27 2.14 10.72
N PHE A 143 -6.39 1.38 10.05
CA PHE A 143 -4.96 1.33 10.32
C PHE A 143 -4.20 1.79 9.08
N PHE A 144 -3.38 2.82 9.23
CA PHE A 144 -2.56 3.40 8.17
C PHE A 144 -1.09 3.36 8.59
N GLY A 145 -0.23 2.77 7.75
CA GLY A 145 1.21 2.76 8.00
C GLY A 145 1.87 4.07 7.58
N ASP A 146 1.48 4.58 6.41
CA ASP A 146 2.11 5.73 5.73
C ASP A 146 3.64 5.59 5.60
N MET A 147 4.11 4.40 5.23
CA MET A 147 5.54 4.06 5.16
C MET A 147 6.00 3.82 3.72
N VAL A 148 5.24 3.06 2.94
CA VAL A 148 5.68 2.58 1.62
C VAL A 148 4.71 3.01 0.54
N PHE A 149 5.27 3.37 -0.62
CA PHE A 149 4.49 3.73 -1.80
C PHE A 149 3.82 2.49 -2.41
N ILE A 150 2.66 2.66 -3.06
CA ILE A 150 1.86 1.52 -3.56
C ILE A 150 2.57 0.74 -4.68
N VAL A 151 3.47 1.40 -5.41
CA VAL A 151 4.20 0.84 -6.55
C VAL A 151 5.69 0.94 -6.22
N GLU A 152 6.26 -0.09 -5.60
CA GLU A 152 7.58 0.01 -4.97
C GLU A 152 8.65 -0.83 -5.72
N PRO A 153 9.54 -0.17 -6.51
CA PRO A 153 10.58 -0.85 -7.28
C PRO A 153 11.57 -1.67 -6.44
N LEU A 154 11.76 -1.32 -5.16
CA LEU A 154 12.66 -2.08 -4.29
C LEU A 154 12.22 -3.52 -4.13
N PHE A 155 10.92 -3.79 -3.94
CA PHE A 155 10.44 -5.17 -3.82
C PHE A 155 10.56 -5.93 -5.14
N TRP A 156 10.30 -5.23 -6.25
CA TRP A 156 10.43 -5.81 -7.59
C TRP A 156 11.86 -6.25 -7.88
N VAL A 157 12.83 -5.40 -7.56
CA VAL A 157 14.24 -5.69 -7.81
C VAL A 157 14.78 -6.70 -6.81
N ALA A 158 14.58 -6.48 -5.51
CA ALA A 158 15.12 -7.34 -4.47
C ALA A 158 14.69 -8.80 -4.64
N ILE A 159 13.39 -9.04 -4.91
CA ILE A 159 12.83 -10.39 -5.03
C ILE A 159 12.80 -10.86 -6.49
N GLY A 160 12.52 -9.99 -7.45
CA GLY A 160 12.45 -10.35 -8.86
C GLY A 160 13.80 -10.78 -9.43
N THR A 161 14.92 -10.17 -9.02
CA THR A 161 16.25 -10.57 -9.48
C THR A 161 16.61 -12.02 -9.13
N PRO A 162 16.55 -12.48 -7.85
CA PRO A 162 16.81 -13.87 -7.54
C PRO A 162 15.81 -14.81 -8.22
N MET A 163 14.52 -14.44 -8.31
CA MET A 163 13.50 -15.23 -9.02
C MET A 163 13.83 -15.41 -10.51
N ALA A 164 14.28 -14.36 -11.20
CA ALA A 164 14.71 -14.47 -12.59
C ALA A 164 15.92 -15.40 -12.76
N LEU A 165 16.90 -15.33 -11.85
CA LEU A 165 18.09 -16.19 -11.89
C LEU A 165 17.78 -17.67 -11.64
N ILE A 166 16.74 -17.96 -10.86
CA ILE A 166 16.26 -19.32 -10.59
C ILE A 166 15.64 -19.97 -11.83
N MET A 167 15.13 -19.18 -12.77
CA MET A 167 14.46 -19.72 -13.96
C MET A 167 15.36 -20.68 -14.74
N ARG A 168 14.79 -21.84 -15.10
CA ARG A 168 15.44 -22.89 -15.90
C ARG A 168 15.79 -22.44 -17.31
N TRP A 169 14.90 -21.67 -17.95
CA TRP A 169 15.05 -21.27 -19.35
C TRP A 169 15.91 -20.02 -19.46
N ARG A 170 17.02 -20.12 -20.19
CA ARG A 170 17.97 -19.01 -20.39
C ARG A 170 17.26 -17.76 -20.94
N LEU A 171 16.37 -17.94 -21.91
CA LEU A 171 15.59 -16.84 -22.47
C LEU A 171 14.68 -16.20 -21.41
N ALA A 172 13.92 -16.98 -20.65
CA ALA A 172 13.03 -16.45 -19.61
C ALA A 172 13.81 -15.71 -18.50
N ARG A 173 14.98 -16.22 -18.10
CA ARG A 173 15.89 -15.55 -17.16
C ARG A 173 16.31 -14.18 -17.68
N TRP A 174 16.81 -14.10 -18.92
CA TRP A 174 17.26 -12.84 -19.50
C TRP A 174 16.10 -11.87 -19.74
N LEU A 175 14.94 -12.35 -20.19
CA LEU A 175 13.73 -11.53 -20.31
C LEU A 175 13.28 -10.97 -18.95
N GLY A 176 13.34 -11.77 -17.88
CA GLY A 176 13.01 -11.31 -16.53
C GLY A 176 13.96 -10.20 -16.04
N LEU A 177 15.28 -10.40 -16.19
CA LEU A 177 16.27 -9.39 -15.82
C LEU A 177 16.17 -8.12 -16.68
N ALA A 178 15.97 -8.27 -17.99
CA ALA A 178 15.79 -7.16 -18.91
C ALA A 178 14.50 -6.39 -18.61
N GLY A 179 13.42 -7.08 -18.25
CA GLY A 179 12.16 -6.48 -17.83
C GLY A 179 12.30 -5.64 -16.56
N LEU A 180 12.99 -6.16 -15.53
CA LEU A 180 13.28 -5.40 -14.30
C LEU A 180 14.10 -4.15 -14.61
N LEU A 181 15.16 -4.27 -15.43
CA LEU A 181 15.97 -3.13 -15.83
C LEU A 181 15.15 -2.10 -16.64
N ALA A 182 14.32 -2.56 -17.59
CA ALA A 182 13.49 -1.69 -18.39
C ALA A 182 12.49 -0.90 -17.54
N VAL A 183 11.90 -1.53 -16.51
CA VAL A 183 11.02 -0.86 -15.56
C VAL A 183 11.77 0.19 -14.74
N LEU A 184 12.99 -0.10 -14.26
CA LEU A 184 13.81 0.90 -13.56
C LEU A 184 14.16 2.10 -14.46
N VAL A 185 14.56 1.82 -15.70
CA VAL A 185 14.85 2.86 -16.70
C VAL A 185 13.60 3.69 -16.97
N PHE A 186 12.44 3.06 -17.11
CA PHE A 186 11.16 3.77 -17.31
C PHE A 186 10.83 4.68 -16.12
N PHE A 187 10.94 4.18 -14.88
CA PHE A 187 10.65 4.98 -13.68
C PHE A 187 11.62 6.16 -13.52
N ALA A 188 12.90 5.96 -13.83
CA ALA A 188 13.89 7.04 -13.85
C ALA A 188 13.61 8.06 -14.96
N ALA A 189 13.31 7.61 -16.17
CA ALA A 189 12.99 8.47 -17.31
C ALA A 189 11.66 9.23 -17.16
N LYS A 190 10.80 8.79 -16.24
CA LYS A 190 9.55 9.45 -15.86
C LYS A 190 9.66 10.21 -14.53
N ASP A 191 10.88 10.44 -14.02
CA ASP A 191 11.17 11.19 -12.80
C ASP A 191 10.46 10.68 -11.53
N TYR A 192 10.13 9.38 -11.48
CA TYR A 192 9.65 8.71 -10.26
C TYR A 192 10.80 8.26 -9.37
N LEU A 193 12.00 8.07 -9.92
CA LEU A 193 13.20 7.66 -9.20
C LEU A 193 14.32 8.68 -9.39
N GLY A 194 14.88 9.15 -8.28
CA GLY A 194 16.11 9.94 -8.30
C GLY A 194 17.35 9.08 -8.57
N GLY A 195 18.43 9.69 -9.07
CA GLY A 195 19.71 9.01 -9.33
C GLY A 195 20.23 8.15 -8.17
N PRO A 196 20.25 8.65 -6.91
CA PRO A 196 20.64 7.84 -5.76
C PRO A 196 19.77 6.60 -5.53
N SER A 197 18.45 6.70 -5.76
CA SER A 197 17.53 5.56 -5.65
C SER A 197 17.82 4.52 -6.74
N VAL A 198 18.07 4.95 -7.98
CA VAL A 198 18.47 4.03 -9.07
C VAL A 198 19.76 3.29 -8.72
N ALA A 199 20.79 4.01 -8.26
CA ALA A 199 22.05 3.38 -7.85
C ALA A 199 21.85 2.38 -6.70
N ALA A 200 21.07 2.73 -5.69
CA ALA A 200 20.75 1.84 -4.58
C ALA A 200 20.00 0.58 -5.05
N LEU A 201 19.02 0.71 -5.95
CA LEU A 201 18.28 -0.41 -6.52
C LEU A 201 19.19 -1.35 -7.33
N LEU A 202 20.11 -0.81 -8.14
CA LEU A 202 21.09 -1.61 -8.85
C LEU A 202 22.01 -2.37 -7.89
N LEU A 203 22.46 -1.74 -6.81
CA LEU A 203 23.26 -2.41 -5.77
C LEU A 203 22.47 -3.53 -5.07
N VAL A 204 21.19 -3.31 -4.76
CA VAL A 204 20.30 -4.35 -4.22
C VAL A 204 20.15 -5.51 -5.20
N ALA A 205 19.94 -5.23 -6.49
CA ALA A 205 19.87 -6.25 -7.54
C ALA A 205 21.16 -7.09 -7.59
N LEU A 206 22.32 -6.43 -7.58
CA LEU A 206 23.63 -7.08 -7.63
C LEU A 206 23.86 -7.93 -6.37
N ALA A 207 23.54 -7.41 -5.18
CA ALA A 207 23.72 -8.12 -3.92
C ALA A 207 22.82 -9.37 -3.84
N CYS A 208 21.51 -9.22 -4.10
CA CYS A 208 20.55 -10.33 -4.09
C CYS A 208 20.85 -11.33 -5.20
N GLY A 209 21.24 -10.85 -6.39
CA GLY A 209 21.63 -11.66 -7.53
C GLY A 209 22.91 -12.47 -7.28
N ALA A 210 23.94 -11.84 -6.71
CA ALA A 210 25.19 -12.52 -6.35
C ALA A 210 24.97 -13.56 -5.23
N ALA A 211 24.14 -13.23 -4.24
CA ALA A 211 23.75 -14.18 -3.19
C ALA A 211 23.00 -15.38 -3.79
N GLN A 212 22.07 -15.15 -4.73
CA GLN A 212 21.35 -16.23 -5.41
C GLN A 212 22.27 -17.07 -6.31
N TRP A 213 23.17 -16.43 -7.05
CA TRP A 213 24.13 -17.11 -7.91
C TRP A 213 25.04 -18.05 -7.11
N ARG A 214 25.58 -17.57 -5.99
CA ARG A 214 26.40 -18.37 -5.06
C ARG A 214 25.63 -19.51 -4.43
N ALA A 215 24.36 -19.28 -4.09
CA ALA A 215 23.53 -20.29 -3.45
C ALA A 215 23.04 -21.39 -4.41
N GLY A 216 23.07 -21.13 -5.73
CA GLY A 216 22.64 -22.08 -6.75
C GLY A 216 21.12 -22.27 -6.82
N ALA A 217 20.67 -23.19 -7.68
CA ALA A 217 19.25 -23.35 -8.02
C ALA A 217 18.35 -23.79 -6.86
N SER A 218 18.88 -24.47 -5.84
CA SER A 218 18.15 -24.92 -4.65
C SER A 218 18.44 -24.09 -3.40
N GLY A 219 19.39 -23.15 -3.46
CA GLY A 219 19.80 -22.36 -2.32
C GLY A 219 18.78 -21.29 -1.92
N ARG A 220 18.82 -20.88 -0.65
CA ARG A 220 17.84 -19.92 -0.09
C ARG A 220 18.40 -18.51 0.12
N ALA A 221 19.71 -18.34 0.05
CA ALA A 221 20.38 -17.12 0.50
C ALA A 221 19.94 -15.87 -0.27
N GLY A 222 19.74 -15.96 -1.59
CA GLY A 222 19.24 -14.84 -2.40
C GLY A 222 17.86 -14.35 -1.97
N LEU A 223 16.91 -15.26 -1.77
CA LEU A 223 15.55 -14.93 -1.33
C LEU A 223 15.51 -14.44 0.13
N LEU A 224 16.31 -15.04 1.01
CA LEU A 224 16.42 -14.58 2.40
C LEU A 224 17.01 -13.16 2.48
N LEU A 225 18.05 -12.88 1.70
CA LEU A 225 18.61 -11.53 1.61
C LEU A 225 17.58 -10.55 1.05
N ALA A 226 16.88 -10.91 -0.01
CA ALA A 226 15.83 -10.07 -0.62
C ALA A 226 14.72 -9.70 0.38
N LEU A 227 14.23 -10.68 1.14
CA LEU A 227 13.23 -10.45 2.18
C LEU A 227 13.79 -9.62 3.34
N GLY A 228 15.03 -9.88 3.76
CA GLY A 228 15.72 -9.08 4.76
C GLY A 228 15.88 -7.61 4.36
N VAL A 229 16.28 -7.35 3.11
CA VAL A 229 16.36 -6.01 2.52
C VAL A 229 14.97 -5.36 2.47
N SER A 230 13.94 -6.11 2.12
CA SER A 230 12.56 -5.61 2.07
C SER A 230 12.07 -5.18 3.46
N VAL A 231 12.30 -5.99 4.49
CA VAL A 231 11.95 -5.65 5.89
C VAL A 231 12.75 -4.46 6.38
N ALA A 232 14.06 -4.42 6.12
CA ALA A 232 14.92 -3.29 6.49
C ALA A 232 14.46 -2.00 5.82
N PHE A 233 14.08 -2.05 4.54
CA PHE A 233 13.54 -0.91 3.82
C PHE A 233 12.23 -0.40 4.43
N ILE A 234 11.28 -1.29 4.75
CA ILE A 234 10.03 -0.92 5.43
C ILE A 234 10.33 -0.24 6.77
N ALA A 235 11.30 -0.76 7.55
CA ALA A 235 11.68 -0.17 8.83
C ALA A 235 12.30 1.23 8.68
N VAL A 236 13.22 1.41 7.71
CA VAL A 236 13.82 2.71 7.39
C VAL A 236 12.76 3.71 6.95
N GLN A 237 11.87 3.29 6.05
CA GLN A 237 10.75 4.11 5.60
C GLN A 237 9.80 4.48 6.75
N GLY A 238 9.49 3.54 7.64
CA GLY A 238 8.67 3.80 8.82
C GLY A 238 9.30 4.82 9.77
N ALA A 239 10.60 4.69 10.04
CA ALA A 239 11.32 5.64 10.87
C ALA A 239 11.38 7.05 10.22
N ALA A 240 11.66 7.11 8.92
CA ALA A 240 11.69 8.37 8.18
C ALA A 240 10.30 9.02 8.10
N SER A 241 9.22 8.25 7.90
CA SER A 241 7.84 8.74 7.95
C SER A 241 7.54 9.41 9.30
N GLN A 242 7.89 8.75 10.40
CA GLN A 242 7.69 9.31 11.75
C GLN A 242 8.52 10.58 12.00
N LEU A 243 9.77 10.60 11.55
CA LEU A 243 10.61 11.80 11.63
C LEU A 243 10.02 12.94 10.79
N GLY A 244 9.61 12.66 9.56
CA GLY A 244 8.96 13.61 8.67
C GLY A 244 7.69 14.21 9.28
N ARG A 245 6.82 13.38 9.87
CA ARG A 245 5.63 13.88 10.59
C ARG A 245 6.00 14.86 11.70
N ARG A 246 7.01 14.54 12.52
CA ARG A 246 7.47 15.44 13.60
C ARG A 246 7.98 16.77 13.05
N LEU A 247 8.76 16.75 11.97
CA LEU A 247 9.26 17.97 11.32
C LEU A 247 8.12 18.81 10.74
N ILE A 248 7.14 18.18 10.10
CA ILE A 248 5.97 18.86 9.54
C ILE A 248 5.11 19.47 10.65
N VAL A 249 4.78 18.72 11.71
CA VAL A 249 4.03 19.23 12.86
C VAL A 249 4.74 20.44 13.49
N ALA A 250 6.06 20.37 13.68
CA ALA A 250 6.83 21.48 14.23
C ALA A 250 6.81 22.71 13.32
N ALA A 251 6.96 22.53 12.01
CA ALA A 251 6.91 23.63 11.03
C ALA A 251 5.52 24.28 10.97
N LEU A 252 4.45 23.47 11.03
CA LEU A 252 3.07 23.96 11.05
C LEU A 252 2.76 24.72 12.34
N TYR A 253 3.19 24.20 13.50
CA TYR A 253 3.01 24.88 14.77
C TYR A 253 3.73 26.24 14.83
N GLN A 254 4.94 26.33 14.26
CA GLN A 254 5.66 27.61 14.16
C GLN A 254 4.96 28.60 13.22
N ALA A 255 4.35 28.12 12.13
CA ALA A 255 3.64 28.96 11.18
C ALA A 255 2.30 29.46 11.73
N ASP A 256 1.59 28.64 12.51
CA ASP A 256 0.29 28.98 13.10
C ASP A 256 0.07 28.24 14.43
N PRO A 257 0.47 28.83 15.58
CA PRO A 257 0.31 28.20 16.89
C PRO A 257 -1.16 28.06 17.33
N SER A 258 -2.08 28.75 16.66
CA SER A 258 -3.52 28.69 16.97
C SER A 258 -4.21 27.46 16.38
N SER A 259 -3.57 26.80 15.41
CA SER A 259 -4.07 25.57 14.80
C SER A 259 -3.64 24.35 15.60
N ARG A 260 -4.54 23.38 15.73
CA ARG A 260 -4.19 22.06 16.26
C ARG A 260 -4.00 21.11 15.09
N VAL A 261 -2.77 20.64 14.87
CA VAL A 261 -2.50 19.56 13.92
C VAL A 261 -3.08 18.26 14.48
N LEU A 262 -4.06 17.69 13.77
CA LEU A 262 -4.75 16.47 14.16
C LEU A 262 -4.18 15.22 13.49
N ASP A 263 -3.76 15.34 12.23
CA ASP A 263 -3.10 14.27 11.49
C ASP A 263 -2.13 14.85 10.45
N VAL A 264 -1.10 14.09 10.12
CA VAL A 264 -0.22 14.32 8.97
C VAL A 264 -0.13 13.00 8.21
N VAL A 265 -0.87 12.94 7.11
CA VAL A 265 -0.83 11.82 6.18
C VAL A 265 0.48 11.89 5.41
N MET A 266 1.27 10.82 5.44
CA MET A 266 2.53 10.73 4.70
C MET A 266 2.37 9.82 3.48
N THR A 267 2.92 10.25 2.35
CA THR A 267 3.03 9.44 1.13
C THR A 267 4.49 9.36 0.74
N ALA A 268 5.03 8.14 0.78
CA ALA A 268 6.43 7.88 0.46
C ALA A 268 6.72 8.04 -1.03
N TYR A 269 7.96 8.37 -1.34
CA TYR A 269 8.48 8.32 -2.70
C TYR A 269 9.05 6.91 -2.98
N PRO A 270 8.88 6.37 -4.21
CA PRO A 270 9.36 5.03 -4.55
C PRO A 270 10.86 4.89 -4.28
N SER A 271 11.24 3.89 -3.49
CA SER A 271 12.65 3.60 -3.17
C SER A 271 13.46 4.83 -2.67
N GLN A 272 12.80 5.78 -2.00
CA GLN A 272 13.43 7.01 -1.53
C GLN A 272 12.95 7.35 -0.11
N PRO A 273 13.77 7.08 0.93
CA PRO A 273 13.35 7.29 2.32
C PRO A 273 13.41 8.76 2.76
N LEU A 274 14.07 9.64 2.01
CA LEU A 274 14.23 11.02 2.43
C LEU A 274 13.04 11.92 2.08
N CYS A 275 12.33 11.57 1.00
CA CYS A 275 11.28 12.40 0.40
C CYS A 275 9.88 11.93 0.77
N TRP A 276 9.02 12.87 1.12
CA TRP A 276 7.65 12.61 1.55
C TRP A 276 6.70 13.67 1.03
N SER A 277 5.63 13.25 0.37
CA SER A 277 4.49 14.13 0.13
C SER A 277 3.59 14.04 1.35
N TYR A 278 3.04 15.17 1.80
CA TYR A 278 2.20 15.18 2.99
C TYR A 278 0.88 15.90 2.75
N VAL A 279 -0.14 15.49 3.51
CA VAL A 279 -1.36 16.24 3.74
C VAL A 279 -1.55 16.38 5.24
N SER A 280 -1.49 17.61 5.76
CA SER A 280 -1.88 17.91 7.13
C SER A 280 -3.38 18.12 7.22
N VAL A 281 -3.92 17.82 8.39
CA VAL A 281 -5.27 18.20 8.74
C VAL A 281 -5.23 18.86 10.10
N GLU A 282 -5.70 20.09 10.14
CA GLU A 282 -5.61 20.99 11.28
C GLU A 282 -7.03 21.42 11.69
N SER A 283 -7.30 21.49 12.98
CA SER A 283 -8.55 22.07 13.50
C SER A 283 -8.27 23.45 14.09
N HIS A 284 -9.16 24.37 13.78
CA HIS A 284 -9.30 25.68 14.39
C HIS A 284 -10.69 25.76 15.04
N GLU A 285 -10.91 24.95 16.06
CA GLU A 285 -12.23 24.81 16.70
C GLU A 285 -12.81 26.16 17.15
N ALA A 286 -11.98 27.05 17.69
CA ALA A 286 -12.37 28.41 18.11
C ALA A 286 -12.86 29.29 16.95
N ALA A 287 -12.36 29.07 15.73
CA ALA A 287 -12.81 29.76 14.52
C ALA A 287 -13.92 28.99 13.77
N GLY A 288 -14.33 27.82 14.28
CA GLY A 288 -15.34 26.96 13.64
C GLY A 288 -14.88 26.38 12.30
N SER A 289 -13.57 26.32 12.05
CA SER A 289 -13.00 25.86 10.78
C SER A 289 -11.96 24.75 10.96
N TYR A 290 -11.68 24.06 9.87
CA TYR A 290 -10.56 23.13 9.75
C TYR A 290 -9.78 23.46 8.49
N ARG A 291 -8.51 23.10 8.48
CA ARG A 291 -7.59 23.40 7.39
C ARG A 291 -6.89 22.13 6.94
N LEU A 292 -6.70 22.03 5.63
CA LEU A 292 -5.89 21.01 4.99
C LEU A 292 -4.72 21.70 4.30
N ARG A 293 -3.49 21.30 4.59
CA ARG A 293 -2.32 21.78 3.84
C ARG A 293 -1.64 20.61 3.18
N ARG A 294 -1.02 20.89 2.05
CA ARG A 294 -0.30 19.89 1.28
C ARG A 294 1.06 20.43 0.87
N GLY A 295 2.02 19.52 0.80
CA GLY A 295 3.38 19.89 0.47
C GLY A 295 4.29 18.70 0.27
N VAL A 296 5.58 19.00 0.19
CA VAL A 296 6.66 18.02 0.19
C VAL A 296 7.59 18.31 1.36
N ALA A 297 8.10 17.25 1.96
CA ALA A 297 9.07 17.31 3.04
C ALA A 297 10.28 16.44 2.73
N SER A 298 11.44 16.90 3.19
CA SER A 298 12.66 16.11 3.28
C SER A 298 13.10 15.98 4.73
N VAL A 299 13.34 14.74 5.17
CA VAL A 299 13.84 14.46 6.52
C VAL A 299 15.34 14.76 6.67
N ALA A 300 16.04 14.98 5.56
CA ALA A 300 17.47 15.33 5.52
C ALA A 300 17.73 16.39 4.42
N PRO A 301 17.28 17.64 4.61
CA PRO A 301 17.28 18.67 3.58
C PRO A 301 18.67 19.08 3.10
N THR A 302 19.71 18.85 3.91
CA THR A 302 21.12 19.09 3.52
C THR A 302 21.65 18.09 2.50
N TRP A 303 21.06 16.88 2.44
CA TRP A 303 21.42 15.83 1.49
C TRP A 303 20.52 15.87 0.26
N LEU A 304 19.22 16.13 0.48
CA LEU A 304 18.23 16.21 -0.57
C LEU A 304 17.19 17.26 -0.19
N ALA A 305 17.23 18.42 -0.83
CA ALA A 305 16.25 19.48 -0.58
C ALA A 305 14.83 19.01 -0.97
N PRO A 306 13.76 19.47 -0.29
CA PRO A 306 12.41 18.99 -0.56
C PRO A 306 11.94 19.17 -2.02
N LEU A 307 12.31 20.28 -2.67
CA LEU A 307 11.98 20.51 -4.09
C LEU A 307 12.86 19.72 -5.07
N SER A 308 13.93 19.09 -4.58
CA SER A 308 14.78 18.18 -5.37
C SER A 308 14.33 16.72 -5.26
N CYS A 309 13.23 16.45 -4.56
CA CYS A 309 12.58 15.15 -4.59
C CYS A 309 12.12 14.80 -6.03
N PRO A 310 11.99 13.50 -6.37
CA PRO A 310 11.61 13.07 -7.72
C PRO A 310 10.41 13.85 -8.30
N ALA A 311 10.64 14.53 -9.42
CA ALA A 311 9.74 15.59 -9.90
C ALA A 311 8.33 15.09 -10.27
N ALA A 312 8.17 13.81 -10.59
CA ALA A 312 6.86 13.23 -10.92
C ALA A 312 5.84 13.26 -9.77
N LEU A 313 6.32 13.42 -8.53
CA LEU A 313 5.50 13.45 -7.32
C LEU A 313 5.58 14.80 -6.59
N VAL A 314 6.38 15.75 -7.11
CA VAL A 314 6.44 17.13 -6.66
C VAL A 314 5.47 17.95 -7.50
N GLU A 315 4.43 18.49 -6.87
CA GLU A 315 3.36 19.19 -7.56
C GLU A 315 3.78 20.53 -8.16
N SER A 316 4.56 21.31 -7.41
CA SER A 316 4.95 22.66 -7.80
C SER A 316 6.43 22.87 -7.53
N GLN A 317 7.11 23.50 -8.48
CA GLN A 317 8.50 23.93 -8.32
C GLN A 317 8.62 25.29 -7.61
N SER A 318 7.51 26.01 -7.45
CA SER A 318 7.42 27.25 -6.69
C SER A 318 6.46 27.08 -5.53
N ALA A 319 7.00 27.06 -4.30
CA ALA A 319 6.21 26.95 -3.09
C ALA A 319 6.85 27.76 -1.96
N PRO A 320 6.06 28.37 -1.05
CA PRO A 320 6.58 28.90 0.19
C PRO A 320 7.19 27.79 1.05
N ALA A 321 8.38 28.05 1.58
CA ALA A 321 9.01 27.20 2.59
C ALA A 321 8.40 27.50 3.97
N LEU A 322 7.91 26.47 4.66
CA LEU A 322 7.55 26.56 6.09
C LEU A 322 8.79 26.36 6.96
N SER A 323 9.77 25.59 6.47
CA SER A 323 11.08 25.40 7.07
C SER A 323 12.07 24.93 6.00
N SER A 324 13.34 24.72 6.34
CA SER A 324 14.32 24.10 5.42
C SER A 324 13.94 22.68 5.00
N SER A 325 13.11 21.98 5.79
CA SER A 325 12.66 20.62 5.53
C SER A 325 11.29 20.53 4.87
N VAL A 326 10.47 21.59 4.88
CA VAL A 326 9.04 21.50 4.57
C VAL A 326 8.63 22.64 3.64
N MET A 327 8.11 22.25 2.47
CA MET A 327 7.56 23.16 1.47
C MET A 327 6.05 22.97 1.39
N GLN A 328 5.30 24.05 1.31
CA GLN A 328 3.85 24.03 1.22
C GLN A 328 3.39 24.44 -0.18
N PHE A 329 2.61 23.60 -0.85
CA PHE A 329 2.08 23.88 -2.19
C PHE A 329 0.71 24.56 -2.13
N GLU A 330 -0.21 24.01 -1.34
CA GLU A 330 -1.60 24.48 -1.32
C GLU A 330 -2.20 24.35 0.08
N THR A 331 -3.20 25.20 0.35
CA THR A 331 -4.00 25.19 1.57
C THR A 331 -5.49 25.26 1.20
N LYS A 332 -6.31 24.49 1.90
CA LYS A 332 -7.77 24.51 1.82
C LYS A 332 -8.36 24.70 3.20
N GLU A 333 -9.41 25.49 3.32
CA GLU A 333 -10.11 25.73 4.59
C GLU A 333 -11.60 25.41 4.45
N GLY A 334 -12.14 24.68 5.41
CA GLY A 334 -13.53 24.26 5.44
C GLY A 334 -14.21 24.57 6.77
N SER A 335 -15.54 24.64 6.76
CA SER A 335 -16.35 24.85 7.97
C SER A 335 -16.59 23.53 8.71
N LEU A 336 -16.27 23.49 10.01
CA LEU A 336 -16.59 22.36 10.89
C LEU A 336 -18.10 22.19 11.03
N ALA A 337 -18.84 23.29 11.22
CA ALA A 337 -20.28 23.27 11.35
C ALA A 337 -20.95 22.63 10.12
N ARG A 338 -20.55 23.06 8.92
CA ARG A 338 -21.11 22.51 7.68
C ARG A 338 -20.76 21.04 7.48
N LEU A 339 -19.53 20.62 7.80
CA LEU A 339 -19.12 19.22 7.69
C LEU A 339 -19.93 18.32 8.63
N ARG A 340 -20.14 18.76 9.88
CA ARG A 340 -20.94 18.05 10.89
C ARG A 340 -22.42 18.01 10.54
N GLU A 341 -22.97 19.12 10.02
CA GLU A 341 -24.34 19.17 9.50
C GLU A 341 -24.55 18.16 8.38
N LEU A 342 -23.67 18.12 7.38
CA LEU A 342 -23.75 17.18 6.27
C LEU A 342 -23.60 15.72 6.73
N LYS A 343 -22.71 15.44 7.69
CA LYS A 343 -22.60 14.10 8.28
C LYS A 343 -23.93 13.64 8.89
N ASN A 344 -24.63 14.52 9.60
CA ASN A 344 -25.86 14.16 10.31
C ASN A 344 -27.10 14.22 9.41
N GLY A 345 -27.09 15.04 8.37
CA GLY A 345 -28.23 15.28 7.49
C GLY A 345 -28.18 14.58 6.13
N ASN A 346 -27.03 14.03 5.71
CA ASN A 346 -26.87 13.38 4.41
C ASN A 346 -26.19 12.01 4.55
N CYS A 347 -26.95 10.94 4.31
CA CYS A 347 -26.47 9.57 4.48
C CYS A 347 -25.37 9.15 3.49
N GLN A 348 -25.30 9.74 2.29
CA GLN A 348 -24.17 9.51 1.38
C GLN A 348 -22.88 10.14 1.93
N VAL A 349 -22.98 11.34 2.50
CA VAL A 349 -21.85 12.00 3.18
C VAL A 349 -21.44 11.22 4.42
N ASP A 350 -22.38 10.75 5.25
CA ASP A 350 -22.04 9.90 6.41
C ASP A 350 -21.30 8.64 5.98
N ALA A 351 -21.81 7.94 4.96
CA ALA A 351 -21.16 6.76 4.40
C ALA A 351 -19.76 7.11 3.86
N TRP A 352 -19.60 8.19 3.11
CA TRP A 352 -18.33 8.64 2.57
C TRP A 352 -17.29 8.97 3.64
N LEU A 353 -17.70 9.61 4.73
CA LEU A 353 -16.82 9.99 5.85
C LEU A 353 -16.25 8.77 6.60
N ARG A 354 -16.78 7.58 6.36
CA ARG A 354 -16.17 6.33 6.83
C ARG A 354 -14.90 5.94 6.07
N PHE A 355 -14.61 6.60 4.94
CA PHE A 355 -13.36 6.46 4.19
C PHE A 355 -12.46 7.70 4.34
N GLY A 356 -13.06 8.90 4.34
CA GLY A 356 -12.34 10.17 4.28
C GLY A 356 -11.38 10.41 5.46
N ARG A 357 -10.07 10.43 5.17
CA ARG A 357 -9.00 10.77 6.14
C ARG A 357 -8.61 12.25 6.09
N ALA A 358 -8.74 12.88 4.93
CA ALA A 358 -8.55 14.32 4.75
C ALA A 358 -9.75 14.92 4.00
N PRO A 359 -10.94 15.00 4.63
CA PRO A 359 -12.17 15.43 3.96
C PRO A 359 -12.08 16.90 3.51
N TRP A 360 -12.15 17.15 2.21
CA TRP A 360 -12.26 18.49 1.62
C TRP A 360 -13.67 18.70 1.07
N LEU A 361 -14.36 19.69 1.63
CA LEU A 361 -15.68 20.11 1.18
C LEU A 361 -15.58 21.35 0.28
N ASP A 362 -15.76 21.17 -1.03
CA ASP A 362 -15.88 22.27 -1.98
C ASP A 362 -17.33 22.77 -1.98
N ALA A 363 -17.60 23.82 -1.21
CA ALA A 363 -18.94 24.41 -1.08
C ALA A 363 -19.45 25.02 -2.39
N ILE A 364 -18.57 25.44 -3.31
CA ILE A 364 -18.94 26.05 -4.58
C ILE A 364 -19.45 24.96 -5.53
N LYS A 365 -18.74 23.83 -5.59
CA LYS A 365 -19.13 22.70 -6.45
C LYS A 365 -20.15 21.76 -5.83
N GLY A 366 -20.34 21.83 -4.51
CA GLY A 366 -21.13 20.86 -3.76
C GLY A 366 -20.49 19.48 -3.81
N GLU A 367 -19.17 19.42 -3.69
CA GLU A 367 -18.39 18.19 -3.80
C GLU A 367 -17.63 17.91 -2.51
N LEU A 368 -17.53 16.62 -2.16
CA LEU A 368 -16.75 16.12 -1.03
C LEU A 368 -15.70 15.15 -1.55
N SER A 369 -14.43 15.41 -1.28
CA SER A 369 -13.32 14.56 -1.74
C SER A 369 -12.27 14.39 -0.65
N ASP A 370 -11.46 13.35 -0.73
CA ASP A 370 -10.32 13.13 0.16
C ASP A 370 -9.10 13.82 -0.46
N TYR A 371 -8.60 14.84 0.23
CA TYR A 371 -7.56 15.72 -0.27
C TYR A 371 -6.22 15.02 -0.50
N ARG A 372 -6.02 13.80 0.04
CA ARG A 372 -4.87 12.94 -0.29
C ARG A 372 -4.72 12.68 -1.79
N PHE A 373 -5.83 12.71 -2.55
CA PHE A 373 -5.88 12.28 -3.95
C PHE A 373 -6.23 13.41 -4.93
N ALA A 374 -5.99 14.67 -4.56
CA ALA A 374 -6.42 15.84 -5.34
C ALA A 374 -5.76 15.98 -6.73
N LEU A 375 -4.63 15.33 -7.00
CA LEU A 375 -3.83 15.50 -8.23
C LEU A 375 -3.75 14.29 -9.15
N THR A 376 -4.66 13.33 -9.07
CA THR A 376 -4.57 12.26 -10.07
C THR A 376 -4.89 12.85 -11.46
N PRO A 377 -4.23 12.40 -12.54
CA PRO A 377 -4.56 12.85 -13.91
C PRO A 377 -6.03 12.64 -14.30
N ARG A 378 -6.76 11.80 -13.57
CA ARG A 378 -8.18 11.50 -13.76
C ARG A 378 -9.10 12.28 -12.82
N GLY A 379 -8.58 13.28 -12.12
CA GLY A 379 -9.27 13.99 -11.04
C GLY A 379 -9.22 13.24 -9.71
N ASN A 380 -10.00 13.66 -8.73
CA ASN A 380 -10.05 12.96 -7.45
C ASN A 380 -11.08 11.84 -7.49
N PHE A 381 -10.63 10.58 -7.54
CA PHE A 381 -11.52 9.41 -7.64
C PHE A 381 -12.44 9.24 -6.43
N THR A 382 -12.16 9.95 -5.33
CA THR A 382 -12.99 9.92 -4.13
C THR A 382 -14.13 10.93 -4.16
N THR A 383 -14.20 11.81 -5.16
CA THR A 383 -15.19 12.88 -5.19
C THR A 383 -16.62 12.33 -5.19
N LEU A 384 -17.36 12.68 -4.13
CA LEU A 384 -18.80 12.51 -4.02
C LEU A 384 -19.48 13.85 -4.30
N ARG A 385 -20.39 13.88 -5.27
CA ARG A 385 -21.28 15.04 -5.47
C ARG A 385 -22.41 14.99 -4.45
N ILE A 386 -22.54 16.05 -3.66
CA ILE A 386 -23.54 16.13 -2.58
C ILE A 386 -24.89 16.47 -3.19
N VAL A 387 -25.85 15.56 -3.01
CA VAL A 387 -27.23 15.74 -3.45
C VAL A 387 -28.14 15.77 -2.21
N PRO A 388 -28.89 16.86 -1.96
CA PRO A 388 -29.66 17.04 -0.71
C PRO A 388 -30.69 15.96 -0.40
N ALA A 389 -31.28 15.32 -1.40
CA ALA A 389 -32.34 14.31 -1.26
C ALA A 389 -31.99 12.98 -1.94
N ALA A 390 -30.72 12.57 -1.88
CA ALA A 390 -30.31 11.30 -2.47
C ALA A 390 -30.79 10.09 -1.66
N ALA A 391 -31.07 8.99 -2.36
CA ALA A 391 -31.30 7.69 -1.73
C ALA A 391 -30.05 7.25 -0.95
N CYS A 392 -30.28 6.71 0.24
CA CYS A 392 -29.19 6.22 1.07
C CYS A 392 -28.57 4.96 0.47
N PRO A 393 -27.24 4.84 0.51
CA PRO A 393 -26.57 3.64 0.03
C PRO A 393 -26.94 2.45 0.92
N GLU A 394 -27.19 1.31 0.29
CA GLU A 394 -27.39 0.04 0.99
C GLU A 394 -26.03 -0.61 1.31
N GLY A 395 -26.01 -1.51 2.29
CA GLY A 395 -24.81 -2.29 2.60
C GLY A 395 -23.61 -1.46 3.08
N VAL A 396 -23.85 -0.28 3.69
CA VAL A 396 -22.79 0.55 4.25
C VAL A 396 -22.10 -0.23 5.38
N PRO A 397 -20.80 -0.52 5.25
CA PRO A 397 -20.09 -1.26 6.27
C PRO A 397 -19.87 -0.42 7.53
N GLY A 398 -19.78 -1.10 8.68
CA GLY A 398 -19.59 -0.49 9.99
C GLY A 398 -18.20 0.09 10.25
N TRP A 399 -17.49 0.60 9.25
CA TRP A 399 -16.19 1.25 9.44
C TRP A 399 -16.34 2.49 10.33
N GLY A 400 -15.38 2.68 11.22
CA GLY A 400 -15.26 3.90 12.01
C GLY A 400 -14.80 5.07 11.14
N TYR A 401 -15.11 6.29 11.59
CA TYR A 401 -14.70 7.50 10.89
C TYR A 401 -13.21 7.78 11.17
N PRO A 402 -12.34 7.83 10.15
CA PRO A 402 -10.93 8.19 10.35
C PRO A 402 -10.77 9.52 11.08
N ARG A 403 -11.69 10.46 10.82
CA ARG A 403 -11.71 11.82 11.34
C ARG A 403 -12.81 12.11 12.33
N GLN A 404 -13.08 11.15 13.22
CA GLN A 404 -14.03 11.36 14.33
C GLN A 404 -13.72 12.65 15.12
N ASP A 405 -12.44 13.01 15.22
CA ASP A 405 -11.92 14.22 15.85
C ASP A 405 -12.33 15.56 15.20
N LEU A 406 -12.72 15.55 13.92
CA LEU A 406 -13.35 16.68 13.22
C LEU A 406 -14.88 16.65 13.35
N LEU A 407 -15.45 15.45 13.46
CA LEU A 407 -16.90 15.20 13.36
C LEU A 407 -17.65 15.35 14.67
N SER A 408 -16.96 15.30 15.81
CA SER A 408 -17.51 15.57 17.12
C SER A 408 -16.82 16.77 17.76
N PRO A 409 -17.56 17.69 18.41
CA PRO A 409 -16.96 18.69 19.26
C PRO A 409 -16.11 18.00 20.33
N GLN A 410 -14.90 18.52 20.57
CA GLN A 410 -14.09 18.04 21.67
C GLN A 410 -14.53 18.79 22.93
N HIS A 411 -14.97 18.05 23.95
CA HIS A 411 -15.35 18.59 25.26
C HIS A 411 -14.12 18.98 26.08
#